data_AF-A0A0D6LF92-F1
#
_entry.id   AF-A0A0D6LF92-F1
#
_cell.length_a   1.000
_cell.length_b   1.000
_cell.length_c   1.000
_cell.angle_alpha   90.00
_cell.angle_beta   90.00
_cell.angle_gamma   90.00
#
_symmetry.space_group_name_H-M   'P 1'
#
loop_
_entity.id
_entity.type
_entity.pdbx_description
1 polymer ?
#
loop_
_entity_poly.entity_id
_entity_poly.type
_entity_poly.pdbx_seq_one_letter_code
_entity_poly.pdbx_strand_id
1 'polypeptide(L)'
;MVEVFAWASITTTASMVGTFLGYTILAPLMRYSVDSLSAALISYLVLPLSAHLIFRRLDADSRYADREGDWRLRSLSLVFCFIQGIFNGHVIHNIYVTGQPIPVVTPAAIAYTFANMPKEAGRNRIAQLCSSLNCALTANISIGAITGHLSPPYYFLTLGYCVAAGIVMQIIFKKVHKKTPLHTFQHAVTSLMIAVKGLFFLLFGSYA
;
A
#
# COMPACT_ATOMS: atom_id res chain seq x y z
N MET A 1 -9.34 12.63 -2.44
CA MET A 1 -9.01 11.35 -3.11
C MET A 1 -7.64 11.39 -3.76
N VAL A 2 -7.35 12.36 -4.64
CA VAL A 2 -6.02 12.52 -5.26
C VAL A 2 -4.91 12.49 -4.21
N GLU A 3 -5.02 13.30 -3.16
CA GLU A 3 -4.00 13.41 -2.12
C GLU A 3 -3.75 12.10 -1.35
N VAL A 4 -4.80 11.33 -1.02
CA VAL A 4 -4.68 10.02 -0.35
C VAL A 4 -3.83 9.07 -1.20
N PHE A 5 -4.17 8.94 -2.48
CA PHE A 5 -3.52 7.99 -3.37
C PHE A 5 -2.15 8.47 -3.86
N ALA A 6 -1.97 9.78 -4.02
CA ALA A 6 -0.66 10.36 -4.35
C ALA A 6 0.34 10.16 -3.20
N TRP A 7 -0.08 10.33 -1.95
CA TRP A 7 0.81 10.00 -0.83
C TRP A 7 0.95 8.51 -0.60
N ALA A 8 -0.09 7.71 -0.88
CA ALA A 8 0.02 6.26 -0.83
C ALA A 8 1.06 5.73 -1.83
N SER A 9 1.24 6.37 -2.99
CA SER A 9 2.32 5.98 -3.91
C SER A 9 3.69 6.25 -3.30
N ILE A 10 3.90 7.40 -2.65
CA ILE A 10 5.14 7.75 -1.94
C ILE A 10 5.44 6.74 -0.80
N THR A 11 4.46 6.45 0.05
CA THR A 11 4.67 5.51 1.17
C THR A 11 4.81 4.07 0.69
N THR A 12 4.26 3.71 -0.47
CA THR A 12 4.51 2.42 -1.13
C THR A 12 5.94 2.35 -1.67
N THR A 13 6.47 3.44 -2.22
CA THR A 13 7.88 3.50 -2.64
C THR A 13 8.80 3.31 -1.45
N ALA A 14 8.51 3.99 -0.33
CA ALA A 14 9.27 3.81 0.91
C ALA A 14 9.21 2.35 1.41
N SER A 15 8.05 1.70 1.34
CA SER A 15 7.94 0.29 1.74
C SER A 15 8.67 -0.66 0.78
N MET A 16 8.78 -0.32 -0.51
CA MET A 16 9.61 -1.08 -1.45
C MET A 16 11.10 -1.00 -1.09
N VAL A 17 11.60 0.18 -0.75
CA VAL A 17 12.98 0.35 -0.26
C VAL A 17 13.18 -0.44 1.03
N GLY A 18 12.24 -0.34 1.97
CA GLY A 18 12.26 -1.14 3.20
C GLY A 18 12.26 -2.65 2.90
N THR A 19 11.42 -3.11 1.99
CA THR A 19 11.35 -4.53 1.57
C THR A 19 12.68 -4.99 0.99
N PHE A 20 13.30 -4.18 0.14
CA PHE A 20 14.62 -4.50 -0.40
C PHE A 20 15.67 -4.63 0.70
N LEU A 21 15.71 -3.70 1.64
CA LEU A 21 16.65 -3.75 2.78
C LEU A 21 16.40 -4.95 3.69
N GLY A 22 15.13 -5.23 4.00
CA GLY A 22 14.72 -6.39 4.80
C GLY A 22 15.03 -7.71 4.12
N TYR A 23 14.91 -7.77 2.80
CA TYR A 23 15.21 -8.96 2.00
C TYR A 23 16.71 -9.20 1.84
N THR A 24 17.54 -8.16 1.74
CA THR A 24 18.97 -8.32 1.38
C THR A 24 19.91 -8.20 2.58
N ILE A 25 19.88 -7.05 3.27
CA ILE A 25 20.87 -6.67 4.29
C ILE A 25 20.43 -7.15 5.66
N LEU A 26 19.16 -6.93 5.99
CA LEU A 26 18.65 -7.19 7.33
C LEU A 26 18.18 -8.62 7.55
N ALA A 27 17.86 -9.38 6.49
CA ALA A 27 17.43 -10.78 6.60
C ALA A 27 18.35 -11.65 7.50
N PRO A 28 19.69 -11.69 7.30
CA PRO A 28 20.57 -12.51 8.14
C PRO A 28 20.63 -12.02 9.59
N LEU A 29 20.55 -10.70 9.83
CA LEU A 29 20.59 -10.11 11.17
C LEU A 29 19.28 -10.36 11.92
N MET A 30 18.14 -10.15 11.24
CA MET A 30 16.81 -10.30 11.81
C MET A 30 16.50 -11.75 12.17
N ARG A 31 17.10 -12.73 11.50
CA ARG A 31 16.94 -14.16 11.83
C ARG A 31 17.35 -14.50 13.27
N TYR A 32 18.26 -13.73 13.88
CA TYR A 32 18.65 -13.92 15.29
C TYR A 32 17.68 -13.30 16.29
N SER A 33 16.87 -12.33 15.87
CA SER A 33 15.98 -11.58 16.77
C SER A 33 14.50 -11.89 16.57
N VAL A 34 14.06 -12.14 15.34
CA VAL A 34 12.66 -12.29 14.95
C VAL A 34 12.52 -13.40 13.90
N ASP A 35 11.73 -14.40 14.22
CA ASP A 35 11.36 -15.48 13.29
C ASP A 35 10.38 -14.99 12.21
N SER A 36 10.25 -15.74 11.12
CA SER A 36 9.41 -15.34 9.98
C SER A 36 7.93 -15.19 10.34
N LEU A 37 7.40 -15.98 11.28
CA LEU A 37 6.00 -15.87 11.70
C LEU A 37 5.78 -14.59 12.51
N SER A 38 6.63 -14.31 13.50
CA SER A 38 6.57 -13.06 14.26
C SER A 38 6.76 -11.84 13.36
N ALA A 39 7.68 -11.91 12.41
CA ALA A 39 7.88 -10.83 11.44
C ALA A 39 6.64 -10.59 10.57
N ALA A 40 5.93 -11.66 10.17
CA ALA A 40 4.68 -11.56 9.42
C ALA A 40 3.57 -10.94 10.28
N LEU A 41 3.43 -11.35 11.55
CA LEU A 41 2.47 -10.74 12.47
C LEU A 41 2.78 -9.26 12.71
N ILE A 42 4.06 -8.91 12.87
CA ILE A 42 4.48 -7.52 13.04
C ILE A 42 4.14 -6.70 11.78
N SER A 43 4.48 -7.20 10.61
CA SER A 43 4.29 -6.49 9.34
C SER A 43 2.82 -6.34 8.94
N TYR A 44 2.01 -7.39 9.06
CA TYR A 44 0.67 -7.41 8.49
C TYR A 44 -0.42 -7.03 9.51
N LEU A 45 -0.11 -7.10 10.82
CA LEU A 45 -1.10 -6.86 11.87
C LEU A 45 -0.65 -5.77 12.86
N VAL A 46 0.49 -5.95 13.54
CA VAL A 46 0.90 -5.05 14.64
C VAL A 46 1.20 -3.65 14.12
N LEU A 47 2.01 -3.50 13.07
CA LEU A 47 2.37 -2.20 12.51
C LEU A 47 1.15 -1.46 11.94
N PRO A 48 0.29 -2.06 11.08
CA PRO A 48 -0.90 -1.39 10.59
C PRO A 48 -1.89 -0.99 11.70
N LEU A 49 -2.11 -1.85 12.71
CA LEU A 49 -3.04 -1.54 13.80
C LEU A 49 -2.48 -0.47 14.74
N SER A 50 -1.21 -0.55 15.12
CA SER A 50 -0.56 0.47 15.94
C SER A 50 -0.56 1.83 15.24
N ALA A 51 -0.20 1.86 13.96
CA ALA A 51 -0.26 3.08 13.14
C ALA A 51 -1.69 3.63 13.06
N HIS A 52 -2.70 2.77 12.84
CA HIS A 52 -4.11 3.20 12.83
C HIS A 52 -4.54 3.85 14.16
N LEU A 53 -4.17 3.25 15.30
CA LEU A 53 -4.49 3.79 16.62
C LEU A 53 -3.76 5.10 16.90
N ILE A 54 -2.49 5.20 16.49
CA ILE A 54 -1.67 6.41 16.66
C ILE A 54 -2.24 7.54 15.81
N PHE A 55 -2.48 7.33 14.51
CA PHE A 55 -3.05 8.35 13.64
C PHE A 55 -4.42 8.80 14.15
N ARG A 56 -5.30 7.86 14.52
CA ARG A 56 -6.62 8.24 15.07
C ARG A 56 -6.52 9.13 16.32
N ARG A 57 -5.51 8.92 17.18
CA ARG A 57 -5.29 9.77 18.36
C ARG A 57 -4.70 11.13 17.98
N LEU A 58 -3.69 11.15 17.12
CA LEU A 58 -3.02 12.38 16.69
C LEU A 58 -3.94 13.28 15.85
N ASP A 59 -4.77 12.68 14.98
CA ASP A 59 -5.76 13.36 14.15
C ASP A 59 -6.91 13.97 14.96
N ALA A 60 -7.14 13.50 16.19
CA ALA A 60 -8.13 14.06 17.10
C ALA A 60 -7.60 15.26 17.89
N ASP A 61 -6.29 15.44 17.97
CA ASP A 61 -5.64 16.52 18.71
C ASP A 61 -5.52 17.76 17.81
N SER A 62 -6.09 18.89 18.26
CA SER A 62 -6.10 20.14 17.49
C SER A 62 -4.71 20.71 17.21
N ARG A 63 -3.68 20.30 17.97
CA ARG A 63 -2.28 20.69 17.74
C ARG A 63 -1.72 20.18 16.42
N TYR A 64 -2.31 19.12 15.86
CA TYR A 64 -1.89 18.53 14.59
C TYR A 64 -2.78 18.96 13.41
N ALA A 65 -3.72 19.88 13.64
CA ALA A 65 -4.57 20.43 12.58
C ALA A 65 -3.84 21.44 11.68
N ASP A 66 -2.72 21.99 12.16
CA ASP A 66 -1.89 22.94 11.41
C ASP A 66 -1.02 22.25 10.35
N ARG A 67 -0.60 23.03 9.33
CA ARG A 67 0.21 22.54 8.20
C ARG A 67 1.51 21.84 8.64
N GLU A 68 2.10 22.25 9.76
CA GLU A 68 3.29 21.58 10.29
C GLU A 68 2.97 20.21 10.91
N GLY A 69 1.79 20.07 11.52
CA GLY A 69 1.28 18.79 12.03
C GLY A 69 0.99 17.79 10.91
N ASP A 70 0.43 18.26 9.81
CA ASP A 70 0.14 17.46 8.60
C ASP A 70 1.41 16.82 8.02
N TRP A 71 2.49 17.60 7.88
CA TRP A 71 3.80 17.08 7.44
C TRP A 71 4.34 15.99 8.39
N ARG A 72 4.26 16.22 9.71
CA ARG A 72 4.75 15.27 10.72
C ARG A 72 3.99 13.95 10.66
N LEU A 73 2.66 13.99 10.48
CA LEU A 73 1.81 12.80 10.32
C LEU A 73 2.16 12.00 9.07
N ARG A 74 2.37 12.67 7.94
CA ARG A 74 2.77 12.03 6.68
C ARG A 74 4.15 11.40 6.77
N SER A 75 5.09 12.10 7.39
CA SER A 75 6.44 11.59 7.64
C SER A 75 6.42 10.37 8.56
N LEU A 76 5.59 10.39 9.60
CA LEU A 76 5.39 9.25 10.49
C LEU A 76 4.81 8.04 9.74
N SER A 77 3.80 8.24 8.89
CA SER A 77 3.26 7.19 8.00
C SER A 77 4.31 6.60 7.07
N LEU A 78 5.19 7.44 6.53
CA LEU A 78 6.32 7.00 5.71
C LEU A 78 7.27 6.09 6.50
N VAL A 79 7.64 6.48 7.73
CA VAL A 79 8.49 5.66 8.62
C VAL A 79 7.82 4.31 8.93
N PHE A 80 6.52 4.31 9.28
CA PHE A 80 5.80 3.07 9.52
C PHE A 80 5.80 2.16 8.29
N CYS A 81 5.50 2.69 7.09
CA CYS A 81 5.51 1.89 5.87
C CYS A 81 6.91 1.40 5.49
N PHE A 82 7.95 2.18 5.76
CA PHE A 82 9.34 1.76 5.57
C PHE A 82 9.71 0.58 6.48
N ILE A 83 9.44 0.70 7.79
CA ILE A 83 9.69 -0.38 8.76
C ILE A 83 8.84 -1.61 8.42
N GLN A 84 7.57 -1.43 8.07
CA GLN A 84 6.70 -2.51 7.62
C GLN A 84 7.27 -3.21 6.38
N GLY A 85 7.83 -2.44 5.45
CA GLY A 85 8.59 -2.95 4.31
C GLY A 85 9.74 -3.85 4.76
N ILE A 86 10.56 -3.43 5.72
CA ILE A 86 11.68 -4.22 6.24
C ILE A 86 11.20 -5.58 6.76
N PHE A 87 10.18 -5.60 7.63
CA PHE A 87 9.63 -6.86 8.14
C PHE A 87 9.04 -7.72 7.01
N ASN A 88 8.30 -7.13 6.06
CA ASN A 88 7.79 -7.85 4.89
C ASN A 88 8.93 -8.47 4.05
N GLY A 89 10.04 -7.73 3.85
CA GLY A 89 11.23 -8.21 3.15
C GLY A 89 11.87 -9.42 3.83
N HIS A 90 11.98 -9.40 5.15
CA HIS A 90 12.47 -10.54 5.94
C HIS A 90 11.55 -11.76 5.83
N VAL A 91 10.23 -11.55 5.86
CA VAL A 91 9.22 -12.63 5.73
C VAL A 91 9.36 -13.35 4.38
N ILE A 92 9.55 -12.60 3.29
CA ILE A 92 9.61 -13.17 1.94
C ILE A 92 11.04 -13.53 1.49
N HIS A 93 12.04 -13.44 2.36
CA HIS A 93 13.45 -13.61 2.01
C HIS A 93 13.76 -14.92 1.26
N ASN A 94 13.23 -16.04 1.74
CA ASN A 94 13.47 -17.37 1.16
C ASN A 94 12.36 -17.81 0.19
N ILE A 95 11.48 -16.88 -0.23
CA ILE A 95 10.30 -17.19 -1.02
C ILE A 95 10.39 -16.46 -2.35
N TYR A 96 10.28 -17.22 -3.45
CA TYR A 96 10.40 -16.70 -4.79
C TYR A 96 9.07 -16.81 -5.57
N VAL A 97 8.80 -15.79 -6.39
CA VAL A 97 7.68 -15.71 -7.33
C VAL A 97 8.17 -15.17 -8.67
N THR A 98 7.78 -15.83 -9.77
CA THR A 98 8.31 -15.65 -11.13
C THR A 98 7.99 -14.30 -11.79
N GLY A 99 7.05 -13.52 -11.26
CA GLY A 99 6.72 -12.19 -11.78
C GLY A 99 5.93 -11.37 -10.77
N GLN A 100 6.27 -10.09 -10.63
CA GLN A 100 5.67 -9.19 -9.65
C GLN A 100 5.39 -7.81 -10.27
N PRO A 101 4.15 -7.28 -10.19
CA PRO A 101 3.87 -5.90 -10.50
C PRO A 101 4.52 -4.96 -9.48
N ILE A 102 4.85 -3.75 -9.94
CA ILE A 102 5.41 -2.70 -9.09
C ILE A 102 4.26 -2.09 -8.27
N PRO A 103 4.23 -2.27 -6.93
CA PRO A 103 3.09 -1.89 -6.12
C PRO A 103 2.80 -0.37 -6.14
N VAL A 104 3.80 0.47 -6.42
CA VAL A 104 3.62 1.94 -6.51
C VAL A 104 2.71 2.36 -7.66
N VAL A 105 2.64 1.56 -8.73
CA VAL A 105 1.88 1.89 -9.95
C VAL A 105 0.39 2.02 -9.65
N THR A 106 -0.18 1.13 -8.83
CA THR A 106 -1.62 1.12 -8.51
C THR A 106 -2.09 2.43 -7.86
N PRO A 107 -1.55 2.87 -6.71
CA PRO A 107 -1.97 4.14 -6.11
C PRO A 107 -1.61 5.35 -6.99
N ALA A 108 -0.50 5.32 -7.75
CA ALA A 108 -0.14 6.40 -8.66
C ALA A 108 -1.14 6.56 -9.81
N ALA A 109 -1.54 5.45 -10.46
CA ALA A 109 -2.52 5.45 -11.55
C ALA A 109 -3.91 5.90 -11.06
N ILE A 110 -4.31 5.46 -9.86
CA ILE A 110 -5.56 5.92 -9.23
C ILE A 110 -5.51 7.43 -8.99
N ALA A 111 -4.42 7.94 -8.41
CA ALA A 111 -4.25 9.37 -8.16
C ALA A 111 -4.32 10.19 -9.46
N TYR A 112 -3.64 9.72 -10.51
CA TYR A 112 -3.65 10.33 -11.83
C TYR A 112 -5.07 10.37 -12.43
N THR A 113 -5.83 9.27 -12.30
CA THR A 113 -7.20 9.20 -12.80
C THR A 113 -8.11 10.20 -12.09
N PHE A 114 -7.99 10.33 -10.76
CA PHE A 114 -8.77 11.31 -10.01
C PHE A 114 -8.38 12.75 -10.33
N ALA A 115 -7.12 13.03 -10.69
CA ALA A 115 -6.67 14.35 -11.07
C ALA A 115 -7.24 14.80 -12.43
N ASN A 116 -7.46 13.86 -13.35
CA ASN A 116 -7.92 14.12 -14.72
C ASN A 116 -9.40 13.76 -14.95
N MET A 117 -10.16 13.48 -13.90
CA MET A 117 -11.54 13.02 -14.02
C MET A 117 -12.48 14.16 -14.41
N PRO A 118 -13.34 13.99 -15.44
CA PRO A 118 -14.33 15.01 -15.78
C PRO A 118 -15.38 15.16 -14.67
N LYS A 119 -15.91 16.38 -14.52
CA LYS A 119 -16.83 16.75 -13.42
C LYS A 119 -18.07 15.83 -13.34
N GLU A 120 -18.56 15.37 -14.48
CA GLU A 120 -19.74 14.48 -14.57
C GLU A 120 -19.43 13.08 -14.02
N ALA A 121 -18.31 12.47 -14.43
CA ALA A 121 -17.84 11.20 -13.88
C ALA A 121 -17.47 11.33 -12.41
N GLY A 122 -16.99 12.51 -12.00
CA GLY A 122 -16.67 12.85 -10.62
C GLY A 122 -17.87 12.88 -9.67
N ARG A 123 -19.11 12.97 -10.17
CA ARG A 123 -20.32 12.97 -9.33
C ARG A 123 -20.86 11.56 -9.09
N ASN A 124 -20.55 10.60 -9.96
CA ASN A 124 -21.04 9.23 -9.87
C ASN A 124 -19.97 8.30 -9.25
N ARG A 125 -20.20 7.87 -8.00
CA ARG A 125 -19.27 7.00 -7.25
C ARG A 125 -18.89 5.71 -7.99
N ILE A 126 -19.83 5.12 -8.74
CA ILE A 126 -19.57 3.89 -9.51
C ILE A 126 -18.63 4.20 -10.67
N ALA A 127 -18.88 5.29 -11.38
CA ALA A 127 -18.00 5.73 -12.47
C ALA A 127 -16.60 6.07 -11.95
N GLN A 128 -16.48 6.74 -10.80
CA GLN A 128 -15.19 7.04 -10.17
C GLN A 128 -14.39 5.77 -9.83
N LEU A 129 -15.07 4.79 -9.23
CA LEU A 129 -14.42 3.55 -8.80
C LEU A 129 -14.01 2.68 -9.98
N CYS A 130 -14.93 2.44 -10.93
CA CYS A 130 -14.63 1.62 -12.10
C CYS A 130 -13.53 2.23 -12.97
N SER A 131 -13.56 3.55 -13.21
CA SER A 131 -12.54 4.21 -14.03
C SER A 131 -11.15 4.18 -13.39
N SER A 132 -11.05 4.48 -12.09
CA SER A 132 -9.76 4.49 -11.40
C SER A 132 -9.15 3.10 -11.23
N LEU A 133 -9.97 2.08 -10.92
CA LEU A 133 -9.49 0.70 -10.82
C LEU A 133 -9.12 0.13 -12.19
N ASN A 134 -9.89 0.42 -13.24
CA ASN A 134 -9.54 0.01 -14.61
C ASN A 134 -8.25 0.68 -15.06
N CYS A 135 -8.05 1.98 -14.79
CA CYS A 135 -6.81 2.65 -15.12
C CYS A 135 -5.61 2.02 -14.41
N ALA A 136 -5.74 1.71 -13.11
CA ALA A 136 -4.68 1.04 -12.36
C ALA A 136 -4.37 -0.37 -12.87
N LEU A 137 -5.39 -1.14 -13.23
CA LEU A 137 -5.24 -2.47 -13.81
C LEU A 137 -4.54 -2.38 -15.17
N THR A 138 -5.03 -1.51 -16.07
CA THR A 138 -4.43 -1.30 -17.39
C THR A 138 -2.98 -0.84 -17.27
N ALA A 139 -2.67 0.12 -16.40
CA ALA A 139 -1.30 0.60 -16.19
C ALA A 139 -0.34 -0.53 -15.76
N ASN A 140 -0.75 -1.35 -14.79
CA ASN A 140 0.05 -2.49 -14.34
C ASN A 140 0.23 -3.54 -15.46
N ILE A 141 -0.83 -3.87 -16.21
CA ILE A 141 -0.75 -4.84 -17.31
C ILE A 141 0.12 -4.30 -18.45
N SER A 142 -0.01 -3.02 -18.81
CA SER A 142 0.82 -2.37 -19.83
C SER A 142 2.30 -2.40 -19.45
N ILE A 143 2.64 -2.07 -18.20
CA ILE A 143 4.02 -2.17 -17.72
C ILE A 143 4.52 -3.62 -17.80
N GLY A 144 3.73 -4.59 -17.33
CA GLY A 144 4.08 -6.00 -17.39
C GLY A 144 4.28 -6.52 -18.81
N ALA A 145 3.48 -6.02 -19.77
CA ALA A 145 3.59 -6.34 -21.19
C ALA A 145 4.89 -5.80 -21.79
N ILE A 146 5.22 -4.53 -21.48
CA ILE A 146 6.45 -3.88 -21.94
C ILE A 146 7.69 -4.58 -21.37
N THR A 147 7.66 -4.99 -20.09
CA THR A 147 8.80 -5.67 -19.46
C THR A 147 8.85 -7.17 -19.76
N GLY A 148 7.85 -7.73 -20.46
CA GLY A 148 7.78 -9.17 -20.76
C GLY A 148 7.57 -10.08 -19.54
N HIS A 149 7.06 -9.54 -18.42
CA HIS A 149 6.91 -10.27 -17.14
C HIS A 149 5.46 -10.72 -16.87
N LEU A 150 4.61 -10.79 -17.90
CA LEU A 150 3.21 -11.22 -17.78
C LEU A 150 3.11 -12.72 -17.47
N SER A 151 3.11 -13.05 -16.18
CA SER A 151 2.86 -14.39 -15.67
C SER A 151 1.53 -14.45 -14.91
N PRO A 152 0.94 -15.64 -14.66
CA PRO A 152 -0.25 -15.75 -13.84
C PRO A 152 -0.11 -15.08 -12.45
N PRO A 153 1.01 -15.25 -11.71
CA PRO A 153 1.25 -14.49 -10.48
C PRO A 153 1.18 -12.98 -10.64
N TYR A 154 1.65 -12.44 -11.75
CA TYR A 154 1.61 -11.00 -12.03
C TYR A 154 0.17 -10.48 -12.09
N TYR A 155 -0.72 -11.19 -12.78
CA TYR A 155 -2.14 -10.83 -12.88
C TYR A 155 -2.85 -10.92 -11.53
N PHE A 156 -2.66 -12.00 -10.78
CA PHE A 156 -3.29 -12.15 -9.47
C PHE A 156 -2.82 -11.10 -8.46
N LEU A 157 -1.52 -10.78 -8.44
CA LEU A 157 -0.99 -9.75 -7.56
C LEU A 157 -1.52 -8.35 -7.95
N THR A 158 -1.61 -8.08 -9.26
CA THR A 158 -2.19 -6.83 -9.76
C THR A 158 -3.65 -6.69 -9.33
N LEU A 159 -4.46 -7.73 -9.50
CA LEU A 159 -5.84 -7.77 -9.04
C LEU A 159 -5.92 -7.58 -7.52
N GLY A 160 -5.04 -8.24 -6.76
CA GLY A 160 -4.97 -8.07 -5.31
C GLY A 160 -4.71 -6.62 -4.89
N TYR A 161 -3.79 -5.92 -5.57
CA TYR A 161 -3.52 -4.51 -5.33
C TYR A 161 -4.72 -3.62 -5.69
N CYS A 162 -5.38 -3.87 -6.82
CA CYS A 162 -6.59 -3.15 -7.20
C CYS A 162 -7.74 -3.39 -6.22
N VAL A 163 -7.94 -4.62 -5.74
CA VAL A 163 -8.96 -4.96 -4.73
C VAL A 163 -8.65 -4.26 -3.42
N ALA A 164 -7.40 -4.29 -2.95
CA ALA A 164 -6.97 -3.57 -1.74
C ALA A 164 -7.28 -2.07 -1.83
N ALA A 165 -6.87 -1.43 -2.93
CA ALA A 165 -7.14 -0.02 -3.17
C ALA A 165 -8.65 0.27 -3.29
N GLY A 166 -9.40 -0.61 -3.94
CA GLY A 166 -10.86 -0.51 -4.10
C GLY A 166 -11.62 -0.63 -2.78
N ILE A 167 -11.22 -1.54 -1.89
CA ILE A 167 -11.80 -1.67 -0.54
C ILE A 167 -11.62 -0.36 0.23
N VAL A 168 -10.40 0.18 0.26
CA VAL A 168 -10.14 1.44 0.97
C VAL A 168 -10.91 2.60 0.34
N MET A 169 -10.98 2.65 -1.01
CA MET A 169 -11.77 3.63 -1.75
C MET A 169 -13.26 3.58 -1.37
N GLN A 170 -13.85 2.39 -1.29
CA GLN A 170 -15.24 2.21 -0.84
C GLN A 170 -15.46 2.69 0.61
N ILE A 171 -14.50 2.39 1.50
CA ILE A 171 -14.55 2.86 2.89
C ILE A 171 -14.48 4.40 2.94
N ILE A 172 -13.62 5.03 2.15
CA ILE A 172 -13.54 6.49 2.05
C ILE A 172 -14.88 7.06 1.58
N PHE A 173 -15.48 6.54 0.51
CA PHE A 173 -16.79 7.00 0.03
C PHE A 173 -17.90 6.86 1.07
N LYS A 174 -17.87 5.80 1.88
CA LYS A 174 -18.84 5.62 2.99
C LYS A 174 -18.60 6.62 4.14
N LYS A 175 -17.33 7.00 4.38
CA LYS A 175 -16.92 7.88 5.48
C LYS A 175 -16.76 9.35 5.09
N VAL A 176 -16.94 9.70 3.81
CA VAL A 176 -16.71 11.06 3.27
C VAL A 176 -17.50 12.17 3.97
N HIS A 177 -18.63 11.85 4.61
CA HIS A 177 -19.45 12.81 5.36
C HIS A 177 -19.01 13.00 6.81
N LYS A 178 -18.14 12.12 7.33
CA LYS A 178 -17.52 12.28 8.65
C LYS A 178 -16.17 12.94 8.44
N LYS A 179 -15.82 13.92 9.28
CA LYS A 179 -14.46 14.51 9.38
C LYS A 179 -13.46 13.42 9.74
N THR A 180 -13.16 12.54 8.79
CA THR A 180 -12.28 11.40 8.96
C THR A 180 -10.93 11.78 8.43
N PRO A 181 -9.87 11.45 9.18
CA PRO A 181 -8.56 11.93 8.82
C PRO A 181 -8.00 11.21 7.61
N LEU A 182 -7.46 12.02 6.70
CA LEU A 182 -6.95 11.61 5.40
C LEU A 182 -5.76 10.63 5.53
N HIS A 183 -4.89 10.87 6.52
CA HIS A 183 -3.65 10.13 6.78
C HIS A 183 -3.90 8.66 7.12
N THR A 184 -4.97 8.40 7.86
CA THR A 184 -5.36 7.04 8.23
C THR A 184 -5.70 6.21 6.98
N PHE A 185 -6.38 6.79 5.99
CA PHE A 185 -6.70 6.08 4.75
C PHE A 185 -5.48 5.86 3.86
N GLN A 186 -4.61 6.86 3.76
CA GLN A 186 -3.35 6.74 3.02
C GLN A 186 -2.52 5.56 3.54
N HIS A 187 -2.32 5.50 4.86
CA HIS A 187 -1.55 4.41 5.48
C HIS A 187 -2.25 3.05 5.33
N ALA A 188 -3.59 3.03 5.39
CA ALA A 188 -4.36 1.81 5.20
C ALA A 188 -4.21 1.22 3.79
N VAL A 189 -4.19 2.06 2.73
CA VAL A 189 -3.96 1.60 1.35
C VAL A 189 -2.62 0.87 1.27
N THR A 190 -1.54 1.51 1.71
CA THR A 190 -0.19 0.95 1.57
C THR A 190 0.01 -0.28 2.44
N SER A 191 -0.48 -0.25 3.68
CA SER A 191 -0.42 -1.40 4.58
C SER A 191 -1.14 -2.62 4.00
N LEU A 192 -2.32 -2.41 3.41
CA LEU A 192 -3.09 -3.50 2.81
C LEU A 192 -2.40 -4.05 1.56
N MET A 193 -1.77 -3.19 0.75
CA MET A 193 -0.98 -3.63 -0.41
C MET A 193 0.25 -4.44 0.01
N ILE A 194 0.94 -4.05 1.08
CA ILE A 194 2.05 -4.82 1.66
C ILE A 194 1.54 -6.18 2.15
N ALA A 195 0.42 -6.20 2.88
CA ALA A 195 -0.19 -7.45 3.35
C ALA A 195 -0.60 -8.38 2.19
N VAL A 196 -1.21 -7.83 1.13
CA VAL A 196 -1.54 -8.61 -0.08
C VAL A 196 -0.29 -9.20 -0.71
N LYS A 197 0.79 -8.41 -0.84
CA LYS A 197 2.07 -8.91 -1.37
C LYS A 197 2.60 -10.06 -0.51
N GLY A 198 2.71 -9.83 0.78
CA GLY A 198 3.25 -10.79 1.74
C GLY A 198 2.46 -12.09 1.80
N LEU A 199 1.12 -12.00 1.88
CA LEU A 199 0.23 -13.16 1.87
C LEU A 199 0.33 -13.93 0.56
N PHE A 200 0.42 -13.24 -0.58
CA PHE A 200 0.56 -13.90 -1.87
C PHE A 200 1.85 -14.73 -1.95
N PHE A 201 2.96 -14.18 -1.45
CA PHE A 201 4.22 -14.91 -1.36
C PHE A 201 4.10 -16.14 -0.46
N LEU A 202 3.50 -15.99 0.72
CA LEU A 202 3.34 -17.11 1.66
C LEU A 202 2.43 -18.22 1.12
N LEU A 203 1.45 -17.89 0.28
CA LEU A 203 0.48 -18.85 -0.26
C LEU A 203 0.92 -19.51 -1.58
N PHE A 204 1.59 -18.75 -2.45
CA PHE A 204 1.89 -19.17 -3.83
C PHE A 204 3.38 -19.19 -4.16
N GLY A 205 4.24 -18.72 -3.26
CA GLY A 205 5.67 -18.71 -3.47
C GLY A 205 6.29 -20.09 -3.27
N SER A 206 7.37 -20.33 -4.02
CA SER A 206 8.21 -21.51 -3.83
C SER A 206 9.40 -21.15 -2.95
N TYR A 207 9.82 -22.07 -2.11
CA TYR A 207 11.07 -21.91 -1.36
C TYR A 207 12.25 -22.02 -2.34
N ALA A 208 13.16 -21.05 -2.26
CA ALA A 208 14.40 -21.02 -3.01
C ALA A 208 15.54 -21.70 -2.23
#